data_AF-A0A510PKJ3-F1
#
_entry.id   AF-A0A510PKJ3-F1
#
_cell.length_a   1.000
_cell.length_b   1.000
_cell.length_c   1.000
_cell.angle_alpha   90.00
_cell.angle_beta   90.00
_cell.angle_gamma   90.00
#
_symmetry.space_group_name_H-M   'P 1'
#
loop_
_entity.id
_entity.type
_entity.pdbx_description
1 polymer ?
#
loop_
_entity_poly.entity_id
_entity_poly.type
_entity_poly.pdbx_seq_one_letter_code
_entity_poly.pdbx_strand_id
1 'polypeptide(L)'
;MNESENLFKFNLDLDKWLQKVAKKSQQLEDKRDPRKQFQLWRSSLDGQTWKRQQYIKQQEKCADCQQKICLKGSHIDHIKPIANHPDLALDLNNLRLTCSHCNLSKGIKT
;
A
#
# COMPACT_ATOMS: atom_id res chain seq x y z
N MET A 1 41.41 17.47 27.85
CA MET A 1 40.70 17.53 26.55
C MET A 1 40.42 18.98 26.25
N ASN A 2 40.81 19.44 25.07
CA ASN A 2 40.52 20.79 24.64
C ASN A 2 39.03 20.90 24.20
N GLU A 3 38.50 22.12 24.13
CA GLU A 3 37.09 22.37 23.81
C GLU A 3 36.69 21.85 22.42
N SER A 4 37.62 21.87 21.46
CA SER A 4 37.42 21.36 20.10
C SER A 4 37.31 19.82 20.04
N GLU A 5 38.05 19.10 20.88
CA GLU A 5 37.97 17.63 21.00
C GLU A 5 36.62 17.20 21.60
N ASN A 6 36.14 17.96 22.59
CA ASN A 6 34.83 17.72 23.18
C ASN A 6 33.70 17.99 22.17
N LEU A 7 33.80 19.08 21.42
CA LEU A 7 32.84 19.42 20.36
C LEU A 7 32.83 18.36 19.25
N PHE A 8 34.01 17.90 18.83
CA PHE A 8 34.15 16.84 17.83
C PHE A 8 33.51 15.53 18.31
N LYS A 9 33.80 15.11 19.55
CA LYS A 9 33.20 13.90 20.14
C LYS A 9 31.68 14.01 20.23
N PHE A 10 31.17 15.17 20.64
CA PHE A 10 29.73 15.43 20.70
C PHE A 10 29.07 15.31 19.32
N ASN A 11 29.63 15.93 18.28
CA ASN A 11 29.11 15.81 16.92
C ASN A 11 29.10 14.35 16.43
N LEU A 12 30.16 13.60 16.73
CA LEU A 12 30.27 12.20 16.34
C LEU A 12 29.24 11.31 17.05
N ASP A 13 28.92 11.60 18.31
CA ASP A 13 27.87 10.90 19.05
C ASP A 13 26.45 11.32 18.60
N LEU A 14 26.27 12.59 18.22
CA LEU A 14 25.05 13.10 17.60
C LEU A 14 24.77 12.39 16.27
N ASP A 15 25.77 12.26 15.40
CA ASP A 15 25.66 11.56 14.12
C ASP A 15 25.26 10.09 14.31
N LYS A 16 25.89 9.40 15.26
CA LYS A 16 25.51 8.01 15.62
C LYS A 16 24.06 7.93 16.10
N TRP A 17 23.61 8.92 16.86
CA TRP A 17 22.22 8.96 17.34
C TRP A 17 21.25 9.21 16.18
N LEU A 18 21.54 10.16 15.30
CA LEU A 18 20.76 10.44 14.09
C LEU A 18 20.62 9.19 13.21
N GLN A 19 21.72 8.45 12.99
CA GLN A 19 21.69 7.18 12.26
C GLN A 19 20.79 6.14 12.92
N LYS A 20 20.83 6.02 14.25
CA LYS A 20 19.96 5.08 15.00
C LYS A 20 18.49 5.47 14.90
N VAL A 21 18.16 6.76 15.00
CA VAL A 21 16.80 7.27 14.86
C VAL A 21 16.28 7.03 13.44
N ALA A 22 17.06 7.36 12.42
CA ALA A 22 16.70 7.12 11.02
C ALA A 22 16.40 5.63 10.75
N LYS A 23 17.25 4.73 11.26
CA LYS A 23 17.04 3.28 11.14
C LYS A 23 15.75 2.81 11.81
N LYS A 24 15.43 3.33 13.00
CA LYS A 24 14.17 3.01 13.69
C LYS A 24 12.96 3.57 12.95
N SER A 25 13.05 4.79 12.41
CA SER A 25 11.99 5.40 11.58
C SER A 25 11.70 4.53 10.36
N GLN A 26 12.74 4.12 9.63
CA GLN A 26 12.61 3.23 8.48
C GLN A 26 11.92 1.91 8.86
N GLN A 27 12.32 1.28 9.97
CA GLN A 27 11.70 0.05 10.45
C GLN A 27 10.20 0.22 10.81
N LEU A 28 9.81 1.39 11.30
CA LEU A 28 8.41 1.70 11.58
C LEU A 28 7.60 1.92 10.30
N GLU A 29 8.20 2.57 9.30
CA GLU A 29 7.61 2.73 7.96
C GLU A 29 7.45 1.38 7.25
N ASP A 30 8.45 0.51 7.29
CA ASP A 30 8.39 -0.83 6.69
C ASP A 30 7.31 -1.70 7.36
N LYS A 31 7.10 -1.56 8.67
CA LYS A 31 5.97 -2.21 9.38
C LYS A 31 4.62 -1.65 8.97
N ARG A 32 4.58 -0.38 8.55
CA ARG A 32 3.40 0.32 8.04
C ARG A 32 3.23 0.19 6.53
N ASP A 33 4.00 -0.64 5.83
CA ASP A 33 3.90 -0.82 4.37
C ASP A 33 2.44 -1.13 3.97
N PRO A 34 1.74 -0.15 3.37
CA PRO A 34 0.31 -0.28 3.05
C PRO A 34 0.07 -1.35 2.00
N ARG A 35 1.04 -1.60 1.12
CA ARG A 35 0.96 -2.65 0.10
C ARG A 35 1.01 -4.02 0.75
N LYS A 36 1.91 -4.21 1.73
CA LYS A 36 1.98 -5.46 2.50
C LYS A 36 0.71 -5.69 3.31
N GLN A 37 0.18 -4.65 3.95
CA GLN A 37 -1.10 -4.73 4.67
C GLN A 37 -2.26 -5.11 3.74
N PHE A 38 -2.36 -4.46 2.58
CA PHE A 38 -3.34 -4.80 1.56
C PHE A 38 -3.18 -6.25 1.08
N GLN A 39 -1.95 -6.73 0.83
CA GLN A 39 -1.70 -8.11 0.40
C GLN A 39 -2.15 -9.14 1.45
N LEU A 40 -1.89 -8.87 2.73
CA LEU A 40 -2.34 -9.70 3.85
C LEU A 40 -3.87 -9.72 3.91
N TRP A 41 -4.51 -8.55 3.89
CA TRP A 41 -5.97 -8.43 3.88
C TRP A 41 -6.60 -9.12 2.67
N ARG A 42 -6.09 -8.88 1.46
CA ARG A 42 -6.58 -9.49 0.21
C ARG A 42 -6.55 -11.02 0.25
N SER A 43 -5.58 -11.59 0.96
CA SER A 43 -5.43 -13.04 1.11
C SER A 43 -6.22 -13.61 2.28
N SER A 44 -6.70 -12.77 3.19
CA SER A 44 -7.54 -13.17 4.33
C SER A 44 -8.95 -13.58 3.91
N LEU A 45 -9.69 -14.21 4.82
CA LEU A 45 -11.10 -14.55 4.61
C LEU A 45 -11.95 -13.30 4.34
N ASP A 46 -11.69 -12.20 5.04
CA ASP A 46 -12.43 -10.95 4.90
C ASP A 46 -12.24 -10.35 3.51
N GLY A 47 -10.99 -10.26 3.03
CA GLY A 47 -10.70 -9.75 1.68
C GLY A 47 -11.31 -10.61 0.58
N GLN A 48 -11.30 -11.93 0.75
CA GLN A 48 -11.92 -12.86 -0.21
C GLN A 48 -13.46 -12.76 -0.19
N THR A 49 -14.05 -12.59 0.99
CA THR A 49 -15.50 -12.38 1.18
C THR A 49 -15.92 -11.06 0.54
N TRP A 50 -15.19 -9.99 0.82
CA TRP A 50 -15.39 -8.68 0.19
C TRP A 50 -15.32 -8.78 -1.33
N LYS A 51 -14.31 -9.47 -1.88
CA LYS A 51 -14.17 -9.65 -3.33
C LYS A 51 -15.41 -10.32 -3.95
N ARG A 52 -15.97 -11.35 -3.29
CA ARG A 52 -17.21 -12.02 -3.75
C ARG A 52 -18.41 -11.08 -3.70
N GLN A 53 -18.58 -10.34 -2.62
CA GLN A 53 -19.67 -9.37 -2.47
C GLN A 53 -19.58 -8.26 -3.50
N GLN A 54 -18.38 -7.71 -3.72
CA GLN A 54 -18.13 -6.66 -4.70
C GLN A 54 -18.37 -7.14 -6.13
N TYR A 55 -18.03 -8.39 -6.44
CA TYR A 55 -18.31 -9.01 -7.74
C TYR A 55 -19.81 -9.03 -8.06
N ILE A 56 -20.63 -9.43 -7.08
CA ILE A 56 -22.10 -9.42 -7.20
C ILE A 56 -22.62 -7.98 -7.31
N LYS A 57 -22.13 -7.08 -6.45
CA LYS A 57 -22.51 -5.64 -6.44
C LYS A 57 -22.21 -4.97 -7.78
N GLN A 58 -21.11 -5.33 -8.44
CA GLN A 58 -20.72 -4.84 -9.76
C GLN A 58 -21.38 -5.59 -10.92
N GLN A 59 -22.34 -6.48 -10.64
CA GLN A 59 -23.04 -7.26 -11.67
C GLN A 59 -22.08 -8.03 -12.58
N GLU A 60 -21.00 -8.57 -12.01
CA GLU A 60 -20.00 -9.36 -12.74
C GLU A 60 -19.27 -8.58 -13.84
N LYS A 61 -19.25 -7.25 -13.75
CA LYS A 61 -18.61 -6.37 -14.74
C LYS A 61 -17.36 -5.70 -14.18
N CYS A 62 -16.40 -5.48 -15.08
CA CYS A 62 -15.27 -4.60 -14.81
C CYS A 62 -15.79 -3.18 -14.53
N ALA A 63 -15.35 -2.58 -13.42
CA ALA A 63 -15.73 -1.22 -13.06
C ALA A 63 -15.25 -0.15 -14.06
N ASP A 64 -14.27 -0.48 -14.90
CA ASP A 64 -13.69 0.42 -15.91
C ASP A 64 -14.34 0.18 -17.28
N CYS A 65 -14.05 -0.92 -17.95
CA CYS A 65 -14.56 -1.18 -19.31
C CYS A 65 -15.98 -1.77 -19.38
N GLN A 66 -16.64 -2.04 -18.25
CA GLN A 66 -18.00 -2.61 -18.15
C GLN A 66 -18.19 -4.00 -18.80
N GLN A 67 -17.12 -4.63 -19.27
CA GLN A 67 -17.15 -6.00 -19.79
C GLN A 67 -17.34 -7.02 -18.67
N LYS A 68 -17.98 -8.15 -18.99
CA LYS A 68 -18.10 -9.25 -18.03
C LYS A 68 -16.72 -9.77 -17.64
N ILE A 69 -16.54 -10.02 -16.35
CA ILE A 69 -15.33 -10.60 -15.77
C ILE A 69 -15.71 -11.86 -15.00
N CYS A 70 -14.79 -12.80 -14.86
CA CYS A 70 -14.96 -13.92 -13.95
C CYS A 70 -14.37 -13.56 -12.58
N LEU A 71 -14.97 -14.04 -11.49
CA LEU A 71 -14.50 -13.76 -10.13
C LEU A 71 -13.01 -14.11 -9.94
N LYS A 72 -12.57 -15.29 -10.43
CA LYS A 72 -11.18 -15.74 -10.30
C LYS A 72 -10.20 -14.89 -11.12
N GLY A 73 -10.59 -14.42 -12.30
CA GLY A 73 -9.76 -13.59 -13.20
C GLY A 73 -9.89 -12.08 -12.97
N SER A 74 -10.74 -11.66 -12.03
CA SER A 74 -10.86 -10.26 -11.62
C SER A 74 -9.76 -9.85 -10.63
N HIS A 75 -9.37 -8.58 -10.65
CA HIS A 75 -8.39 -7.99 -9.75
C HIS A 75 -9.06 -6.95 -8.85
N ILE A 76 -8.58 -6.80 -7.61
CA ILE A 76 -8.96 -5.67 -6.77
C ILE A 76 -8.04 -4.51 -7.16
N ASP A 77 -8.64 -3.47 -7.71
CA ASP A 77 -7.98 -2.22 -8.11
C ASP A 77 -8.29 -1.12 -7.08
N HIS A 78 -7.28 -0.29 -6.80
CA HIS A 78 -7.46 0.92 -6.03
C HIS A 78 -7.81 2.07 -6.97
N ILE A 79 -8.96 2.72 -6.77
CA ILE A 79 -9.38 3.91 -7.54
C ILE A 79 -8.26 4.95 -7.46
N LYS A 80 -7.87 5.31 -6.22
CA LYS A 80 -6.67 6.08 -5.91
C LYS A 80 -5.51 5.12 -5.60
N PRO A 81 -4.44 5.08 -6.41
CA PRO A 81 -3.34 4.13 -6.25
C PRO A 81 -2.67 4.20 -4.87
N ILE A 82 -2.36 3.04 -4.29
CA ILE A 82 -1.62 2.94 -3.01
C ILE A 82 -0.31 3.73 -3.02
N ALA A 83 0.36 3.82 -4.18
CA ALA A 83 1.65 4.51 -4.30
C ALA A 83 1.59 5.99 -3.89
N ASN A 84 0.47 6.67 -4.17
CA ASN A 84 0.30 8.10 -3.89
C ASN A 84 -0.74 8.35 -2.77
N HIS A 85 -1.53 7.33 -2.41
CA HIS A 85 -2.57 7.39 -1.39
C HIS A 85 -2.46 6.17 -0.45
N PRO A 86 -1.35 6.06 0.31
CA PRO A 86 -1.08 4.92 1.19
C PRO A 86 -2.13 4.76 2.30
N ASP A 87 -2.71 5.86 2.76
CA ASP A 87 -3.79 5.94 3.74
C ASP A 87 -5.08 5.24 3.28
N LEU A 88 -5.31 5.15 1.96
CA LEU A 88 -6.50 4.54 1.35
C LEU A 88 -6.29 3.08 0.94
N ALA A 89 -5.21 2.43 1.38
CA ALA A 89 -4.87 1.07 0.95
C ALA A 89 -5.92 0.01 1.34
N LEU A 90 -6.63 0.23 2.46
CA LEU A 90 -7.68 -0.65 2.99
C LEU A 90 -9.06 0.02 3.04
N ASP A 91 -9.20 1.24 2.51
CA ASP A 91 -10.51 1.88 2.40
C ASP A 91 -11.33 1.17 1.33
N LEU A 92 -12.37 0.44 1.75
CA LEU A 92 -13.23 -0.34 0.84
C LEU A 92 -13.95 0.52 -0.20
N ASN A 93 -14.16 1.82 0.06
CA ASN A 93 -14.72 2.75 -0.92
C ASN A 93 -13.72 3.14 -2.01
N ASN A 94 -12.43 2.95 -1.75
CA ASN A 94 -11.35 3.14 -2.71
C ASN A 94 -11.06 1.86 -3.52
N LEU A 95 -11.79 0.77 -3.30
CA LEU A 95 -11.56 -0.51 -3.98
C LEU A 95 -12.67 -0.82 -5.00
N ARG A 96 -12.28 -1.41 -6.13
CA ARG A 96 -13.20 -1.90 -7.17
C ARG A 96 -12.64 -3.15 -7.83
N LEU A 97 -13.48 -3.88 -8.56
CA LEU A 97 -13.02 -5.01 -9.39
C LEU A 97 -12.82 -4.61 -10.84
N THR A 98 -11.68 -5.01 -11.39
CA THR A 98 -11.29 -4.77 -12.78
C THR A 98 -10.89 -6.07 -13.46
N CYS A 99 -10.97 -6.08 -14.80
CA CYS A 99 -10.32 -7.14 -15.58
C CYS A 99 -8.79 -6.94 -15.57
N SER A 100 -8.04 -7.99 -15.88
CA SER A 100 -6.58 -7.93 -15.94
C SER A 100 -6.07 -6.81 -16.85
N HIS A 101 -6.71 -6.62 -18.02
CA HIS A 101 -6.32 -5.59 -18.99
C HIS A 101 -6.44 -4.16 -18.41
N CYS A 102 -7.60 -3.79 -17.87
CA CYS A 102 -7.82 -2.46 -17.27
C CYS A 102 -6.91 -2.24 -16.05
N ASN A 103 -6.75 -3.26 -15.20
CA ASN A 103 -5.89 -3.17 -14.03
C ASN A 103 -4.42 -2.86 -14.42
N LEU A 104 -3.90 -3.55 -15.42
CA LEU A 104 -2.54 -3.36 -15.93
C LEU A 104 -2.38 -2.01 -16.65
N SER A 105 -3.37 -1.62 -17.46
CA SER A 105 -3.36 -0.37 -18.21
C SER A 105 -3.35 0.87 -17.30
N LYS A 106 -4.09 0.82 -16.18
CA LYS A 106 -4.14 1.90 -15.18
C LYS A 106 -2.79 2.10 -14.48
N GLY A 107 -2.19 1.02 -13.98
CA GLY A 107 -0.94 1.09 -13.22
C GLY A 107 -1.05 2.02 -12.00
N ILE A 108 -0.22 3.07 -11.95
CA ILE A 108 -0.21 4.08 -10.87
C ILE A 108 -1.00 5.35 -11.21
N LYS A 109 -1.79 5.34 -12.29
CA LYS A 109 -2.65 6.47 -12.66
C LYS A 109 -3.94 6.43 -11.84
N THR A 110 -4.51 7.60 -11.57
CA THR A 110 -5.90 7.77 -11.09
C THR A 110 -6.87 7.72 -12.26
#